data_AF-A0A8X8ATU8-F1
#
_entry.id   AF-A0A8X8ATU8-F1
#
_cell.length_a   1.000
_cell.length_b   1.000
_cell.length_c   1.000
_cell.angle_alpha   90.00
_cell.angle_beta   90.00
_cell.angle_gamma   90.00
#
_symmetry.space_group_name_H-M   'P 1'
#
loop_
_entity.id
_entity.type
_entity.pdbx_description
1 polymer ?
#
loop_
_entity_poly.entity_id
_entity_poly.type
_entity_poly.pdbx_seq_one_letter_code
_entity_poly.pdbx_strand_id
1 'polypeptide(L)'
;MESRYLDVSGNIYALTVLLLETVSGRPPFSKDRGFLIEWAKEYLETPEAMASLVDPELKHFNKEELETVCEVARQCLNRDPNQQQQK
;
A
#
# COMPACT_ATOMS: atom_id res chain seq x y z
N MET A 1 -17.58 -4.56 -20.36
CA MET A 1 -16.14 -4.79 -20.11
C MET A 1 -15.62 -3.85 -19.02
N GLU A 2 -15.98 -2.57 -19.10
CA GLU A 2 -15.64 -1.49 -18.14
C GLU A 2 -16.04 -1.78 -16.67
N SER A 3 -17.23 -2.32 -16.42
CA SER A 3 -17.66 -2.66 -15.04
C SER A 3 -16.75 -3.68 -14.35
N ARG A 4 -16.21 -4.67 -15.09
CA ARG A 4 -15.24 -5.63 -14.54
C ARG A 4 -13.88 -4.98 -14.26
N TYR A 5 -13.53 -3.95 -15.02
CA TYR A 5 -12.27 -3.21 -14.82
C TYR A 5 -12.32 -2.38 -13.54
N LEU A 6 -13.45 -1.70 -13.28
CA LEU A 6 -13.68 -0.96 -12.03
C LEU A 6 -13.64 -1.87 -10.80
N ASP A 7 -14.18 -3.09 -10.92
CA ASP A 7 -14.11 -4.10 -9.86
C ASP A 7 -12.66 -4.52 -9.58
N VAL A 8 -11.87 -4.79 -10.62
CA VAL A 8 -10.44 -5.12 -10.47
C VAL A 8 -9.64 -3.97 -9.85
N SER A 9 -9.81 -2.75 -10.34
CA SER A 9 -9.14 -1.56 -9.79
C SER A 9 -9.53 -1.30 -8.33
N GLY A 10 -10.81 -1.47 -7.99
CA GLY A 10 -11.31 -1.39 -6.62
C GLY A 10 -10.69 -2.45 -5.71
N ASN A 11 -10.59 -3.70 -6.18
CA ASN A 11 -9.98 -4.79 -5.43
C ASN A 11 -8.47 -4.56 -5.22
N ILE A 12 -7.76 -4.04 -6.22
CA ILE A 12 -6.34 -3.67 -6.08
C ILE A 12 -6.16 -2.57 -5.05
N TYR A 13 -7.00 -1.54 -5.09
CA TYR A 13 -6.96 -0.45 -4.11
C TYR A 13 -7.24 -0.97 -2.69
N ALA A 14 -8.31 -1.75 -2.51
CA ALA A 14 -8.67 -2.34 -1.22
C ALA A 14 -7.55 -3.25 -0.67
N LEU A 15 -6.94 -4.09 -1.51
CA LEU A 15 -5.82 -4.93 -1.12
C LEU A 15 -4.62 -4.08 -0.69
N THR A 16 -4.32 -3.00 -1.40
CA THR A 16 -3.21 -2.10 -1.07
C THR A 16 -3.40 -1.45 0.28
N VAL A 17 -4.62 -0.97 0.57
CA VAL A 17 -4.99 -0.45 1.90
C VAL A 17 -4.77 -1.52 2.96
N LEU A 18 -5.26 -2.75 2.74
CA LEU A 18 -5.13 -3.87 3.69
C LEU A 18 -3.67 -4.24 3.98
N LEU A 19 -2.79 -4.25 2.97
CA LEU A 19 -1.36 -4.48 3.15
C LEU A 19 -0.74 -3.41 4.05
N LEU A 20 -1.08 -2.14 3.81
CA LEU A 20 -0.58 -1.01 4.62
C LEU A 20 -1.15 -1.04 6.05
N GLU A 21 -2.41 -1.40 6.24
CA GLU A 21 -3.01 -1.60 7.57
C GLU A 21 -2.27 -2.70 8.33
N THR A 22 -1.94 -3.81 7.66
CA THR A 22 -1.22 -4.95 8.24
C THR A 22 0.19 -4.57 8.67
N VAL A 23 0.93 -3.84 7.83
CA VAL A 23 2.30 -3.42 8.15
C VAL A 23 2.33 -2.39 9.27
N SER A 24 1.40 -1.42 9.24
CA SER A 24 1.47 -0.24 10.10
C SER A 24 0.65 -0.32 11.38
N GLY A 25 -0.27 -1.27 11.49
CA GLY A 25 -1.24 -1.34 12.58
C GLY A 25 -2.22 -0.15 12.60
N ARG A 26 -2.25 0.68 11.54
CA ARG A 26 -3.07 1.88 11.46
C ARG A 26 -4.38 1.60 10.71
N PRO A 27 -5.50 2.21 11.11
CA PRO A 27 -6.74 2.17 10.34
C PRO A 27 -6.57 2.92 9.00
N PRO A 28 -7.45 2.68 8.01
CA PRO A 28 -7.31 3.24 6.68
C PRO A 28 -7.56 4.76 6.67
N PHE A 29 -8.28 5.25 7.68
CA PHE A 29 -8.45 6.67 7.98
C PHE A 29 -8.53 6.88 9.50
N SER A 30 -7.94 7.97 9.97
CA SER A 30 -8.19 8.51 11.31
C SER A 30 -8.33 10.03 11.24
N LYS A 31 -9.10 10.63 12.17
CA LYS A 31 -9.29 12.09 12.20
C LYS A 31 -7.96 12.84 12.41
N ASP A 32 -7.04 12.23 13.14
CA ASP A 32 -5.81 12.89 13.58
C ASP A 32 -4.66 12.72 12.57
N ARG A 33 -4.68 11.62 11.79
CA ARG A 33 -3.59 11.26 10.86
C ARG A 33 -4.01 11.23 9.38
N GLY A 34 -5.29 11.44 9.08
CA GLY A 34 -5.80 11.41 7.72
C GLY A 34 -5.85 10.02 7.10
N PHE A 35 -5.74 9.95 5.78
CA PHE A 35 -5.75 8.71 5.00
C PHE A 35 -4.40 7.98 5.09
N LEU A 36 -4.46 6.67 5.32
CA LEU A 36 -3.27 5.84 5.46
C LEU A 36 -2.37 5.88 4.22
N ILE A 37 -2.97 5.84 3.03
CA ILE A 37 -2.23 5.84 1.76
C ILE A 37 -1.41 7.11 1.57
N GLU A 38 -1.95 8.29 1.89
CA GLU A 38 -1.24 9.56 1.66
C GLU A 38 0.00 9.66 2.55
N TRP A 39 -0.10 9.22 3.80
CA TRP A 39 1.07 9.09 4.69
C TRP A 39 2.06 8.02 4.19
N ALA A 40 1.58 6.85 3.76
CA ALA A 40 2.44 5.74 3.39
C ALA A 40 3.31 6.03 2.15
N LYS A 41 2.80 6.81 1.19
CA LYS A 41 3.54 7.22 -0.02
C LYS A 41 4.90 7.84 0.29
N GLU A 42 5.04 8.56 1.41
CA GLU A 42 6.29 9.19 1.82
C GLU A 42 7.40 8.18 2.14
N TYR A 43 7.06 6.92 2.43
CA TYR A 43 7.99 5.88 2.90
C TYR A 43 8.15 4.71 1.91
N LEU A 44 7.29 4.62 0.90
CA LEU A 44 7.33 3.53 -0.07
C LEU A 44 8.42 3.72 -1.14
N GLU A 45 9.06 4.88 -1.22
CA GLU A 45 10.04 5.19 -2.27
C GLU A 45 11.37 4.43 -2.13
N THR A 46 11.83 4.17 -0.91
CA THR A 46 13.11 3.47 -0.69
C THR A 46 13.01 2.38 0.39
N PRO A 47 13.77 1.27 0.26
CA PRO A 47 13.79 0.21 1.26
C PRO A 47 14.13 0.69 2.68
N GLU A 48 14.99 1.70 2.80
CA GLU A 48 15.38 2.28 4.08
C GLU A 48 14.20 3.01 4.75
N ALA A 49 13.36 3.67 3.97
CA ALA A 49 12.20 4.40 4.48
C ALA A 49 11.06 3.44 4.88
N MET A 50 10.92 2.30 4.20
CA MET A 50 9.85 1.31 4.44
C MET A 50 9.81 0.81 5.89
N ALA A 51 10.95 0.73 6.58
CA ALA A 51 10.99 0.35 8.00
C ALA A 51 10.19 1.31 8.91
N SER A 52 9.99 2.56 8.48
CA SER A 52 9.20 3.56 9.21
C SER A 52 7.69 3.34 9.10
N LEU A 53 7.25 2.45 8.19
CA LEU A 53 5.84 2.08 8.06
C LEU A 53 5.41 1.10 9.14
N VAL A 54 6.35 0.35 9.73
CA VAL A 54 6.06 -0.77 10.62
C VAL A 54 5.38 -0.29 11.90
N ASP A 55 4.36 -1.03 12.33
CA ASP A 55 3.72 -0.85 13.63
C ASP A 55 4.79 -0.85 14.75
N PRO A 56 4.90 0.22 15.55
CA PRO A 56 5.83 0.28 16.68
C PRO A 56 5.68 -0.88 17.68
N GLU A 57 4.50 -1.49 17.77
CA GLU A 57 4.25 -2.64 18.64
C GLU A 57 4.77 -3.98 18.04
N LEU A 58 5.08 -4.02 16.75
CA LEU A 58 5.65 -5.18 16.07
C LEU A 58 7.17 -5.27 16.29
N LYS A 59 7.55 -5.82 17.45
CA LYS A 59 8.94 -5.92 17.90
C LYS A 59 9.86 -6.77 17.03
N HIS A 60 9.28 -7.71 16.28
CA HIS A 60 10.02 -8.65 15.44
C HIS A 60 9.32 -8.80 14.10
N PHE A 61 10.06 -8.56 13.01
CA PHE A 61 9.62 -8.77 11.65
C PHE A 61 10.82 -9.14 10.78
N ASN A 62 10.57 -9.84 9.68
CA ASN A 62 11.57 -10.09 8.66
C ASN A 62 11.64 -8.88 7.71
N LYS A 63 12.83 -8.31 7.55
CA LYS A 63 13.05 -7.14 6.68
C LYS A 63 12.77 -7.45 5.21
N GLU A 64 13.12 -8.63 4.72
CA GLU A 64 12.90 -9.05 3.33
C GLU A 64 11.39 -9.20 3.03
N GLU A 65 10.63 -9.75 3.98
CA GLU A 65 9.18 -9.88 3.87
C GLU A 65 8.49 -8.50 3.88
N LEU A 66 8.95 -7.58 4.74
CA LEU A 66 8.48 -6.20 4.76
C LEU A 66 8.72 -5.50 3.41
N GLU A 67 9.95 -5.56 2.90
CA GLU A 67 10.31 -4.96 1.62
C GLU A 67 9.47 -5.54 0.49
N THR A 68 9.23 -6.85 0.49
CA THR A 68 8.36 -7.52 -0.49
C THR A 68 6.93 -6.98 -0.43
N VAL A 69 6.33 -6.86 0.75
CA VAL A 69 4.96 -6.34 0.92
C VAL A 69 4.86 -4.88 0.50
N CYS A 70 5.81 -4.05 0.92
CA CYS A 70 5.86 -2.62 0.57
C CYS A 70 6.08 -2.41 -0.93
N GLU A 71 6.91 -3.22 -1.57
CA GLU A 71 7.12 -3.15 -3.02
C GLU A 71 5.85 -3.52 -3.80
N VAL A 72 5.10 -4.53 -3.36
CA VAL A 72 3.78 -4.86 -3.94
C VAL A 72 2.82 -3.67 -3.79
N ALA A 73 2.72 -3.08 -2.60
CA ALA A 73 1.88 -1.91 -2.37
C ALA A 73 2.27 -0.72 -3.27
N ARG A 74 3.57 -0.43 -3.39
CA ARG A 74 4.12 0.62 -4.25
C ARG A 74 3.75 0.41 -5.71
N GLN A 75 3.93 -0.81 -6.24
CA GLN A 75 3.57 -1.14 -7.62
C GLN A 75 2.06 -1.01 -7.86
N CYS A 76 1.22 -1.39 -6.89
CA CYS A 76 -0.22 -1.23 -7.00
C CYS A 76 -0.65 0.24 -7.01
N LEU A 77 -0.03 1.11 -6.21
CA LEU A 77 -0.31 2.56 -6.18
C LEU A 77 0.16 3.29 -7.44
N ASN A 78 1.29 2.88 -8.01
CA ASN A 78 1.86 3.47 -9.21
C ASN A 78 1.26 2.93 -10.51
N ARG A 79 0.29 2.02 -10.41
CA ARG A 79 -0.38 1.45 -11.57
C ARG A 79 -1.23 2.52 -12.25
N ASP A 80 -0.78 2.99 -13.41
CA ASP A 80 -1.57 3.88 -14.26
C ASP A 80 -2.77 3.10 -14.84
N PRO A 81 -4.02 3.51 -14.56
CA PRO A 81 -5.21 2.89 -15.14
C PRO A 81 -5.21 2.92 -16.69
N ASN A 82 -4.54 3.91 -17.29
CA ASN A 82 -4.54 4.11 -18.73
C ASN A 82 -3.53 3.23 -19.48
N GLN A 83 -2.49 2.72 -18.82
CA GLN A 83 -1.51 1.84 -19.48
C GLN A 83 -2.08 0.48 -19.89
N GLN A 84 -3.23 0.09 -19.33
CA GLN A 84 -3.88 -1.17 -19.69
C GLN A 84 -4.80 -1.08 -20.91
N GLN A 85 -5.06 0.11 -21.44
CA GLN A 85 -5.89 0.30 -22.64
C GLN A 85 -5.12 0.15 -23.96
N GLN A 86 -3.81 -0.18 -23.92
CA GLN A 86 -2.94 -0.25 -25.11
C GLN A 86 -2.39 -1.66 -25.42
N LYS A 87 -2.95 -2.73 -24.83
CA LYS A 87 -2.58 -4.12 -25.19
C LYS A 87 -3.75 -4.90 -25.77
#